data_AF-A0YV90-F1
#
_entry.id   AF-A0YV90-F1
#
_cell.length_a   1.000
_cell.length_b   1.000
_cell.length_c   1.000
_cell.angle_alpha   90.00
_cell.angle_beta   90.00
_cell.angle_gamma   90.00
#
_symmetry.space_group_name_H-M   'P 1'
#
loop_
_entity.id
_entity.type
_entity.pdbx_description
1 polymer ?
#
loop_
_entity_poly.entity_id
_entity_poly.type
_entity_poly.pdbx_seq_one_letter_code
_entity_poly.pdbx_strand_id
1 'polypeptide(L)'
;MVVNIQKKINLAFIVLGCSLPLLSASPSNAQTCTEAEIQANIENFQAVNRLYDPPFGNVIQCQKEAVQPLIVTVLDQNSTSKVRRIAAFALSLIKESSPAAIQPLIKVVENQQDDLEVRRNVAFTLRTIAKDSPETIAVFIDVLKDQQDNLEIRSHAATALTEMGHNSSEVVDVLVNVVKNQQSHLELRSYVPTLLEAISFNLIVEKGQIPKHKLNQLIQALKPVLEIQDEDLLLPPTLRTNINTLQASLQKKI
;
A
#
# COMPACT_ATOMS: atom_id res chain seq x y z
N MET A 1 40.57 -90.39 22.83
CA MET A 1 40.21 -89.52 23.96
C MET A 1 41.51 -88.93 24.48
N VAL A 2 41.90 -87.75 24.00
CA VAL A 2 43.20 -87.12 24.28
C VAL A 2 42.95 -85.66 24.59
N VAL A 3 43.51 -85.22 25.71
CA VAL A 3 43.53 -83.85 26.23
C VAL A 3 44.40 -82.97 25.34
N ASN A 4 44.04 -81.70 25.12
CA ASN A 4 45.07 -80.66 25.08
C ASN A 4 44.57 -79.26 25.50
N ILE A 5 45.50 -78.57 26.15
CA ILE A 5 45.45 -77.34 26.92
C ILE A 5 46.03 -76.20 26.04
N GLN A 6 45.62 -74.95 26.29
CA GLN A 6 46.47 -73.74 26.42
C GLN A 6 45.90 -72.44 25.79
N LYS A 7 45.41 -71.58 26.69
CA LYS A 7 45.74 -70.16 26.92
C LYS A 7 46.33 -69.28 25.81
N LYS A 8 45.66 -68.12 25.69
CA LYS A 8 46.12 -66.71 25.55
C LYS A 8 46.83 -66.28 24.26
N ILE A 9 46.15 -65.42 23.50
CA ILE A 9 46.78 -64.28 22.81
C ILE A 9 45.84 -63.05 22.96
N ASN A 10 46.37 -61.98 23.56
CA ASN A 10 45.77 -60.64 23.58
C ASN A 10 45.93 -60.02 22.18
N LEU A 11 44.84 -59.63 21.51
CA LEU A 11 44.91 -58.71 20.37
C LEU A 11 44.27 -57.37 20.76
N ALA A 12 45.13 -56.35 20.88
CA ALA A 12 44.75 -54.96 20.78
C ALA A 12 44.50 -54.64 19.31
N PHE A 13 43.26 -54.32 18.94
CA PHE A 13 42.94 -53.70 17.65
C PHE A 13 42.68 -52.21 17.86
N ILE A 14 43.63 -51.40 17.38
CA ILE A 14 43.48 -49.97 17.21
C ILE A 14 42.51 -49.77 16.03
N VAL A 15 41.29 -49.33 16.31
CA VAL A 15 40.36 -48.87 15.27
C VAL A 15 40.79 -47.45 14.91
N LEU A 16 41.50 -47.30 13.79
CA LEU A 16 41.71 -45.99 13.16
C LEU A 16 40.35 -45.49 12.68
N GLY A 17 39.92 -44.35 13.23
CA GLY A 17 38.70 -43.66 12.82
C GLY A 17 38.81 -43.15 11.39
N CYS A 18 38.12 -43.80 10.47
CA CYS A 18 37.67 -43.19 9.23
C CYS A 18 36.23 -42.70 9.43
N SER A 19 36.09 -41.58 10.13
CA SER A 19 34.89 -40.75 10.02
C SER A 19 34.91 -40.12 8.63
N LEU A 20 34.35 -40.83 7.64
CA LEU A 20 33.93 -40.20 6.39
C LEU A 20 32.84 -39.21 6.75
N PRO A 21 33.04 -37.89 6.56
CA PRO A 21 32.00 -36.92 6.80
C PRO A 21 30.87 -37.25 5.84
N LEU A 22 29.66 -37.43 6.40
CA LEU A 22 28.43 -37.28 5.65
C LEU A 22 28.58 -36.00 4.83
N LEU A 23 28.57 -36.15 3.51
CA LEU A 23 28.54 -35.07 2.55
C LEU A 23 27.31 -34.22 2.91
N SER A 24 27.51 -33.15 3.69
CA SER A 24 26.47 -32.19 3.97
C SER A 24 26.06 -31.65 2.61
N ALA A 25 24.81 -31.90 2.22
CA ALA A 25 24.20 -31.15 1.14
C ALA A 25 24.54 -29.68 1.38
N SER A 26 25.25 -29.07 0.45
CA SER A 26 25.48 -27.63 0.45
C SER A 26 24.14 -26.96 0.70
N PRO A 27 23.99 -26.05 1.67
CA PRO A 27 22.75 -25.32 1.80
C PRO A 27 22.58 -24.55 0.49
N SER A 28 21.63 -24.98 -0.33
CA SER A 28 21.05 -24.12 -1.34
C SER A 28 20.60 -22.87 -0.59
N ASN A 29 21.32 -21.77 -0.74
CA ASN A 29 21.06 -20.37 -0.38
C ASN A 29 19.64 -20.09 0.21
N ALA A 30 19.32 -20.69 1.35
CA ALA A 30 18.05 -20.48 2.02
C ALA A 30 18.27 -19.19 2.78
N GLN A 31 17.94 -18.07 2.13
CA GLN A 31 17.96 -16.76 2.76
C GLN A 31 17.15 -16.86 4.05
N THR A 32 17.84 -16.81 5.19
CA THR A 32 17.19 -16.65 6.47
C THR A 32 16.69 -15.20 6.53
N CYS A 33 15.50 -15.03 7.10
CA CYS A 33 14.87 -13.73 7.31
C CYS A 33 14.86 -13.42 8.80
N THR A 34 16.05 -13.48 9.40
CA THR A 34 16.21 -13.04 10.79
C THR A 34 16.11 -11.52 10.86
N GLU A 35 15.70 -11.01 12.03
CA GLU A 35 15.64 -9.57 12.28
C GLU A 35 16.98 -8.88 12.01
N ALA A 36 18.10 -9.51 12.38
CA ALA A 36 19.44 -8.99 12.13
C ALA A 36 19.77 -8.90 10.63
N GLU A 37 19.39 -9.89 9.83
CA GLU A 37 19.60 -9.86 8.38
C GLU A 37 18.74 -8.80 7.70
N ILE A 38 17.47 -8.68 8.11
CA ILE A 38 16.57 -7.65 7.58
C ILE A 38 17.14 -6.26 7.92
N GLN A 39 17.56 -6.05 9.16
CA GLN A 39 18.14 -4.78 9.60
C GLN A 39 19.43 -4.44 8.84
N ALA A 40 20.32 -5.42 8.65
CA ALA A 40 21.55 -5.22 7.87
C ALA A 40 21.25 -4.81 6.42
N ASN A 41 20.19 -5.36 5.80
CA ASN A 41 19.77 -4.91 4.47
C ASN A 41 19.16 -3.49 4.51
N ILE A 42 18.35 -3.17 5.53
CA ILE A 42 17.77 -1.82 5.71
C ILE A 42 18.85 -0.75 5.88
N GLU A 43 19.90 -1.01 6.65
CA GLU A 43 21.03 -0.09 6.84
C GLU A 43 21.70 0.28 5.52
N ASN A 44 21.66 -0.63 4.54
CA ASN A 44 22.21 -0.42 3.20
C ASN A 44 21.25 0.33 2.24
N PHE A 45 20.04 0.72 2.68
CA PHE A 45 19.11 1.52 1.85
C PHE A 45 19.70 2.88 1.45
N GLN A 46 20.63 3.45 2.23
CA GLN A 46 21.36 4.66 1.83
C GLN A 46 22.07 4.48 0.48
N ALA A 47 22.61 3.29 0.23
CA ALA A 47 23.35 2.95 -0.98
C ALA A 47 22.47 2.51 -2.16
N VAL A 48 21.18 2.23 -1.90
CA VAL A 48 20.23 1.79 -2.94
C VAL A 48 19.97 2.93 -3.93
N ASN A 49 20.24 2.68 -5.20
CA ASN A 49 19.99 3.58 -6.33
C ASN A 49 19.01 2.97 -7.34
N ARG A 50 18.79 1.65 -7.32
CA ARG A 50 17.87 0.95 -8.22
C ARG A 50 16.99 -0.04 -7.44
N LEU A 51 15.78 -0.28 -7.95
CA LEU A 51 14.81 -1.21 -7.35
C LEU A 51 15.24 -2.69 -7.38
N TYR A 52 16.36 -3.02 -8.03
CA TYR A 52 16.92 -4.37 -8.06
C TYR A 52 18.19 -4.49 -7.21
N ASP A 53 18.56 -3.46 -6.47
CA ASP A 53 19.73 -3.53 -5.61
C ASP A 53 19.46 -4.57 -4.51
N PRO A 54 20.43 -5.49 -4.24
CA PRO A 54 20.20 -6.63 -3.36
C PRO A 54 19.58 -6.28 -2.01
N PRO A 55 20.00 -5.20 -1.30
CA PRO A 55 19.39 -4.86 -0.02
C PRO A 55 17.87 -4.69 -0.08
N PHE A 56 17.37 -4.04 -1.14
CA PHE A 56 15.93 -3.85 -1.32
C PHE A 56 15.22 -5.16 -1.68
N GLY A 57 15.78 -5.92 -2.62
CA GLY A 57 15.21 -7.20 -3.05
C GLY A 57 15.14 -8.24 -1.92
N ASN A 58 16.20 -8.33 -1.11
CA ASN A 58 16.30 -9.26 0.01
C ASN A 58 15.24 -8.96 1.08
N VAL A 59 15.04 -7.68 1.42
CA VAL A 59 14.01 -7.29 2.41
C VAL A 59 12.61 -7.66 1.94
N ILE A 60 12.31 -7.45 0.65
CA ILE A 60 10.99 -7.81 0.09
C ILE A 60 10.76 -9.32 0.10
N GLN A 61 11.80 -10.11 -0.19
CA GLN A 61 11.71 -11.58 -0.15
C GLN A 61 11.37 -12.10 1.25
N CYS A 62 11.67 -11.32 2.30
CA CYS A 62 11.31 -11.64 3.68
C CYS A 62 9.87 -11.32 4.05
N GLN A 63 9.05 -10.75 3.16
CA GLN A 63 7.60 -10.63 3.31
C GLN A 63 7.15 -10.16 4.72
N LYS A 64 6.40 -10.98 5.46
CA LYS A 64 5.78 -10.59 6.73
C LYS A 64 6.82 -10.29 7.81
N GLU A 65 7.94 -11.00 7.79
CA GLU A 65 9.06 -10.83 8.72
C GLU A 65 9.70 -9.45 8.58
N ALA A 66 9.67 -8.86 7.38
CA ALA A 66 10.21 -7.53 7.10
C ALA A 66 9.26 -6.37 7.47
N VAL A 67 7.97 -6.63 7.73
CA VAL A 67 6.98 -5.56 7.93
C VAL A 67 7.30 -4.70 9.14
N GLN A 68 7.54 -5.32 10.31
CA GLN A 68 7.81 -4.56 11.53
C GLN A 68 9.12 -3.76 11.47
N PRO A 69 10.26 -4.34 11.03
CA PRO A 69 11.51 -3.58 10.83
C PRO A 69 11.35 -2.39 9.86
N LEU A 70 10.60 -2.59 8.77
CA LEU A 70 10.33 -1.53 7.80
C LEU A 70 9.48 -0.40 8.40
N ILE A 71 8.45 -0.72 9.18
CA ILE A 71 7.62 0.29 9.87
C ILE A 71 8.47 1.10 10.85
N VAL A 72 9.28 0.43 11.68
CA VAL A 72 10.21 1.11 12.60
C VAL A 72 11.12 2.07 11.83
N THR A 73 11.63 1.64 10.69
CA THR A 73 12.48 2.46 9.82
C THR A 73 11.75 3.66 9.24
N VAL A 74 10.50 3.50 8.78
CA VAL A 74 9.69 4.62 8.26
C VAL A 74 9.45 5.69 9.33
N LEU A 75 9.27 5.29 10.59
CA LEU A 75 8.97 6.18 11.71
C LEU A 75 10.20 6.82 12.35
N ASP A 76 11.40 6.27 12.11
CA ASP A 76 12.63 6.76 12.73
C ASP A 76 13.05 8.12 12.14
N GLN A 77 12.77 9.18 12.90
CA GLN A 77 13.12 10.56 12.53
C GLN A 77 14.64 10.82 12.53
N ASN A 78 15.46 9.90 13.06
CA ASN A 78 16.91 9.99 12.96
C ASN A 78 17.45 9.37 11.67
N SER A 79 16.66 8.55 10.98
CA SER A 79 16.99 7.99 9.68
C SER A 79 16.81 9.03 8.57
N THR A 80 17.62 8.94 7.50
CA THR A 80 17.48 9.88 6.38
C THR A 80 16.15 9.66 5.65
N SER A 81 15.61 10.72 5.05
CA SER A 81 14.39 10.63 4.24
C SER A 81 14.52 9.61 3.09
N LYS A 82 15.73 9.42 2.54
CA LYS A 82 16.02 8.37 1.54
C LYS A 82 15.75 6.96 2.10
N VAL A 83 16.24 6.64 3.29
CA VAL A 83 16.03 5.31 3.88
C VAL A 83 14.55 5.11 4.20
N ARG A 84 13.92 6.12 4.82
CA ARG A 84 12.51 6.10 5.20
C ARG A 84 11.59 5.91 3.98
N ARG A 85 11.81 6.64 2.89
CA ARG A 85 10.98 6.52 1.68
C ARG A 85 11.16 5.17 0.96
N ILE A 86 12.37 4.59 0.99
CA ILE A 86 12.63 3.24 0.45
C ILE A 86 11.93 2.19 1.30
N ALA A 87 11.96 2.33 2.63
CA ALA A 87 11.26 1.43 3.53
C ALA A 87 9.74 1.46 3.33
N ALA A 88 9.15 2.66 3.19
CA ALA A 88 7.74 2.81 2.84
C ALA A 88 7.43 2.13 1.49
N PHE A 89 8.26 2.36 0.48
CA PHE A 89 8.07 1.73 -0.83
C PHE A 89 8.16 0.20 -0.77
N ALA A 90 9.07 -0.37 0.03
CA ALA A 90 9.15 -1.82 0.24
C ALA A 90 7.85 -2.39 0.85
N LEU A 91 7.25 -1.70 1.83
CA LEU A 91 5.95 -2.08 2.41
C LEU A 91 4.84 -2.15 1.33
N SER A 92 4.85 -1.24 0.37
CA SER A 92 3.87 -1.24 -0.74
C SER A 92 3.99 -2.49 -1.65
N LEU A 93 5.17 -3.10 -1.72
CA LEU A 93 5.42 -4.31 -2.50
C LEU A 93 5.12 -5.58 -1.72
N ILE A 94 5.36 -5.58 -0.40
CA ILE A 94 5.01 -6.69 0.50
C ILE A 94 3.48 -6.82 0.63
N LYS A 95 2.75 -5.69 0.58
CA LYS A 95 1.27 -5.66 0.57
C LYS A 95 0.61 -6.28 1.80
N GLU A 96 1.26 -6.18 2.95
CA GLU A 96 0.66 -6.57 4.24
C GLU A 96 -0.33 -5.49 4.69
N SER A 97 -1.58 -5.87 4.97
CA SER A 97 -2.71 -4.97 5.19
C SER A 97 -3.23 -4.95 6.63
N SER A 98 -2.45 -5.40 7.61
CA SER A 98 -2.85 -5.40 9.01
C SER A 98 -2.97 -3.99 9.57
N PRO A 99 -3.81 -3.79 10.60
CA PRO A 99 -3.82 -2.54 11.36
C PRO A 99 -2.45 -2.17 11.93
N ALA A 100 -1.62 -3.15 12.28
CA ALA A 100 -0.26 -2.93 12.78
C ALA A 100 0.65 -2.27 11.72
N ALA A 101 0.43 -2.57 10.43
CA ALA A 101 1.12 -1.88 9.34
C ALA A 101 0.49 -0.53 8.98
N ILE A 102 -0.84 -0.43 8.99
CA ILE A 102 -1.55 0.75 8.49
C ILE A 102 -1.49 1.93 9.47
N GLN A 103 -1.76 1.69 10.77
CA GLN A 103 -1.94 2.77 11.74
C GLN A 103 -0.70 3.65 11.93
N PRO A 104 0.53 3.11 12.00
CA PRO A 104 1.71 3.96 12.11
C PRO A 104 1.97 4.78 10.84
N LEU A 105 1.65 4.23 9.66
CA LEU A 105 1.79 4.93 8.39
C LEU A 105 0.80 6.10 8.25
N ILE A 106 -0.41 5.96 8.79
CA ILE A 106 -1.37 7.09 8.88
C ILE A 106 -0.75 8.27 9.63
N LYS A 107 -0.03 8.02 10.73
CA LYS A 107 0.65 9.08 11.50
C LYS A 107 1.71 9.85 10.72
N VAL A 108 2.36 9.19 9.76
CA VAL A 108 3.33 9.86 8.88
C VAL A 108 2.61 10.78 7.90
N VAL A 109 1.50 10.36 7.31
CA VAL A 109 0.72 11.20 6.38
C VAL A 109 0.13 12.42 7.09
N GLU A 110 -0.39 12.25 8.31
CA GLU A 110 -0.96 13.32 9.16
C GLU A 110 0.09 14.34 9.61
N ASN A 111 1.37 13.95 9.72
CA ASN A 111 2.42 14.82 10.20
C ASN A 111 2.87 15.81 9.12
N GLN A 112 2.23 16.99 9.08
CA GLN A 112 2.57 18.06 8.13
C GLN A 112 4.00 18.63 8.29
N GLN A 113 4.70 18.31 9.39
CA GLN A 113 6.10 18.71 9.61
C GLN A 113 7.11 17.63 9.18
N ASP A 114 6.65 16.47 8.73
CA ASP A 114 7.53 15.40 8.24
C ASP A 114 8.08 15.74 6.85
N ASP A 115 9.13 15.02 6.44
CA ASP A 115 9.72 15.11 5.11
C ASP A 115 8.67 14.79 4.03
N LEU A 116 8.53 15.72 3.09
CA LEU A 116 7.50 15.68 2.05
C LEU A 116 7.58 14.40 1.19
N GLU A 117 8.78 13.96 0.84
CA GLU A 117 8.99 12.77 0.00
C GLU A 117 8.64 11.50 0.77
N VAL A 118 8.90 11.47 2.07
CA VAL A 118 8.45 10.38 2.94
C VAL A 118 6.92 10.35 3.03
N ARG A 119 6.28 11.48 3.34
CA ARG A 119 4.80 11.57 3.42
C ARG A 119 4.14 11.08 2.13
N ARG A 120 4.67 11.51 0.99
CA ARG A 120 4.21 11.10 -0.35
C ARG A 120 4.34 9.60 -0.58
N ASN A 121 5.51 9.01 -0.31
CA ASN A 121 5.69 7.56 -0.45
C ASN A 121 4.80 6.77 0.51
N VAL A 122 4.54 7.29 1.71
CA VAL A 122 3.62 6.65 2.65
C VAL A 122 2.17 6.75 2.16
N ALA A 123 1.73 7.89 1.62
CA ALA A 123 0.42 8.01 0.99
C ALA A 123 0.23 7.02 -0.18
N PHE A 124 1.24 6.88 -1.03
CA PHE A 124 1.26 5.84 -2.08
C PHE A 124 1.18 4.42 -1.50
N THR A 125 1.89 4.16 -0.39
CA THR A 125 1.90 2.86 0.28
C THR A 125 0.52 2.53 0.84
N LEU A 126 -0.10 3.47 1.55
CA LEU A 126 -1.45 3.33 2.10
C LEU A 126 -2.50 3.11 1.01
N ARG A 127 -2.43 3.82 -0.13
CA ARG A 127 -3.27 3.52 -1.31
C ARG A 127 -3.19 2.05 -1.73
N THR A 128 -2.01 1.45 -1.61
CA THR A 128 -1.76 0.07 -2.06
C THR A 128 -2.24 -0.98 -1.05
N ILE A 129 -1.95 -0.77 0.23
CA ILE A 129 -2.11 -1.80 1.26
C ILE A 129 -3.40 -1.66 2.09
N ALA A 130 -4.01 -0.49 2.13
CA ALA A 130 -5.08 -0.15 3.08
C ALA A 130 -6.46 -0.01 2.43
N LYS A 131 -6.76 -0.83 1.41
CA LYS A 131 -7.94 -0.66 0.54
C LYS A 131 -9.29 -0.67 1.26
N ASP A 132 -9.37 -1.38 2.39
CA ASP A 132 -10.61 -1.53 3.16
C ASP A 132 -10.54 -0.88 4.55
N SER A 133 -9.53 -0.02 4.79
CA SER A 133 -9.27 0.60 6.09
C SER A 133 -10.13 1.86 6.30
N PRO A 134 -11.09 1.87 7.25
CA PRO A 134 -11.90 3.04 7.55
C PRO A 134 -11.05 4.24 8.00
N GLU A 135 -9.97 4.00 8.73
CA GLU A 135 -9.07 5.04 9.20
C GLU A 135 -8.27 5.66 8.05
N THR A 136 -7.91 4.86 7.03
CA THR A 136 -7.26 5.37 5.82
C THR A 136 -8.24 6.19 4.97
N ILE A 137 -9.51 5.79 4.91
CA ILE A 137 -10.56 6.59 4.24
C ILE A 137 -10.68 7.96 4.92
N ALA A 138 -10.75 8.00 6.25
CA ALA A 138 -10.86 9.24 7.01
C ALA A 138 -9.65 10.16 6.76
N VAL A 139 -8.41 9.64 6.86
CA VAL A 139 -7.22 10.48 6.67
C VAL A 139 -7.13 11.01 5.22
N PHE A 140 -7.50 10.22 4.22
CA PHE A 140 -7.48 10.66 2.82
C PHE A 140 -8.57 11.68 2.50
N ILE A 141 -9.72 11.61 3.17
CA ILE A 141 -10.73 12.67 3.12
C ILE A 141 -10.15 13.98 3.66
N ASP A 142 -9.45 13.94 4.79
CA ASP A 142 -8.86 15.13 5.41
C ASP A 142 -7.73 15.72 4.54
N VAL A 143 -6.87 14.88 3.98
CA VAL A 143 -5.84 15.28 3.00
C VAL A 143 -6.45 15.99 1.79
N LEU A 144 -7.58 15.52 1.26
CA LEU A 144 -8.22 16.19 0.11
C LEU A 144 -8.85 17.54 0.47
N LYS A 145 -9.37 17.66 1.69
CA LYS A 145 -9.94 18.90 2.24
C LYS A 145 -8.86 19.95 2.51
N ASP A 146 -7.64 19.54 2.86
CA ASP A 146 -6.51 20.46 3.01
C ASP A 146 -6.00 20.92 1.64
N GLN A 147 -6.26 22.19 1.34
CA GLN A 147 -5.87 22.82 0.07
C GLN A 147 -4.38 23.17 0.01
N GLN A 148 -3.72 23.22 1.17
CA GLN A 148 -2.30 23.57 1.29
C GLN A 148 -1.41 22.32 1.27
N ASP A 149 -1.98 21.12 1.40
CA ASP A 149 -1.21 19.90 1.30
C ASP A 149 -0.71 19.67 -0.14
N ASN A 150 0.34 18.88 -0.26
CA ASN A 150 1.04 18.66 -1.51
C ASN A 150 0.15 17.98 -2.57
N LEU A 151 0.24 18.47 -3.81
CA LEU A 151 -0.48 17.97 -4.96
C LEU A 151 -0.41 16.45 -5.14
N GLU A 152 0.76 15.83 -5.00
CA GLU A 152 0.93 14.39 -5.20
C GLU A 152 0.28 13.59 -4.07
N ILE A 153 0.37 14.06 -2.82
CA ILE A 153 -0.30 13.44 -1.67
C ILE A 153 -1.82 13.50 -1.85
N ARG A 154 -2.35 14.68 -2.23
CA ARG A 154 -3.78 14.86 -2.54
C ARG A 154 -4.23 14.00 -3.72
N SER A 155 -3.39 13.85 -4.75
CA SER A 155 -3.68 12.96 -5.89
C SER A 155 -3.73 11.50 -5.47
N HIS A 156 -2.79 11.03 -4.63
CA HIS A 156 -2.83 9.67 -4.09
C HIS A 156 -4.08 9.41 -3.25
N ALA A 157 -4.49 10.37 -2.41
CA ALA A 157 -5.72 10.29 -1.64
C ALA A 157 -6.96 10.19 -2.54
N ALA A 158 -7.07 11.03 -3.58
CA ALA A 158 -8.18 10.98 -4.54
C ALA A 158 -8.28 9.62 -5.25
N THR A 159 -7.15 9.12 -5.77
CA THR A 159 -7.14 7.82 -6.46
C THR A 159 -7.43 6.68 -5.49
N ALA A 160 -6.87 6.70 -4.28
CA ALA A 160 -7.11 5.68 -3.27
C ALA A 160 -8.61 5.57 -2.95
N LEU A 161 -9.26 6.68 -2.58
CA LEU A 161 -10.69 6.67 -2.25
C LEU A 161 -11.56 6.13 -3.39
N THR A 162 -11.15 6.38 -4.64
CA THR A 162 -11.84 5.86 -5.84
C THR A 162 -11.60 4.36 -6.05
N GLU A 163 -10.35 3.89 -5.95
CA GLU A 163 -9.96 2.48 -6.12
C GLU A 163 -10.48 1.58 -5.00
N MET A 164 -10.66 2.13 -3.80
CA MET A 164 -11.28 1.45 -2.67
C MET A 164 -12.78 1.20 -2.87
N GLY A 165 -13.37 1.73 -3.95
CA GLY A 165 -14.81 1.60 -4.20
C GLY A 165 -15.66 2.27 -3.11
N HIS A 166 -15.07 3.16 -2.31
CA HIS A 166 -15.76 3.83 -1.23
C HIS A 166 -16.63 4.96 -1.79
N ASN A 167 -17.73 4.56 -2.39
CA ASN A 167 -18.72 5.45 -2.99
C ASN A 167 -19.70 5.94 -1.91
N SER A 168 -19.18 6.55 -0.84
CA SER A 168 -20.01 7.30 0.11
C SER A 168 -20.30 8.68 -0.45
N SER A 169 -21.41 9.30 -0.02
CA SER A 169 -21.71 10.67 -0.45
C SER A 169 -20.60 11.63 0.00
N GLU A 170 -20.01 11.41 1.17
CA GLU A 170 -18.89 12.24 1.67
C GLU A 170 -17.68 12.21 0.73
N VAL A 171 -17.25 11.03 0.26
CA VAL A 171 -16.13 10.94 -0.69
C VAL A 171 -16.46 11.64 -2.00
N VAL A 172 -17.67 11.43 -2.53
CA VAL A 172 -18.11 12.12 -3.74
C VAL A 172 -18.13 13.63 -3.55
N ASP A 173 -18.67 14.13 -2.43
CA ASP A 173 -18.75 15.55 -2.12
C ASP A 173 -17.35 16.18 -2.04
N VAL A 174 -16.40 15.51 -1.38
CA VAL A 174 -15.02 15.97 -1.27
C VAL A 174 -14.36 16.04 -2.64
N LEU A 175 -14.49 15.01 -3.47
CA LEU A 175 -13.96 15.02 -4.84
C LEU A 175 -14.60 16.13 -5.68
N VAL A 176 -15.92 16.30 -5.62
CA VAL A 176 -16.62 17.39 -6.33
C VAL A 176 -16.14 18.77 -5.84
N ASN A 177 -15.91 18.94 -4.54
CA ASN A 177 -15.36 20.17 -3.98
C ASN A 177 -13.94 20.46 -4.47
N VAL A 178 -13.11 19.43 -4.69
CA VAL A 178 -11.79 19.61 -5.32
C VAL A 178 -11.95 20.23 -6.71
N VAL A 179 -12.85 19.71 -7.55
CA VAL A 179 -13.07 20.26 -8.91
C VAL A 179 -13.62 21.69 -8.87
N LYS A 180 -14.57 21.96 -7.97
CA LYS A 180 -15.21 23.28 -7.83
C LYS A 180 -14.28 24.36 -7.30
N ASN A 181 -13.29 23.99 -6.48
CA ASN A 181 -12.43 24.96 -5.86
C ASN A 181 -11.36 25.49 -6.83
N GLN A 182 -11.56 26.71 -7.32
CA GLN A 182 -10.62 27.40 -8.22
C GLN A 182 -9.23 27.63 -7.61
N GLN A 183 -9.09 27.60 -6.28
CA GLN A 183 -7.79 27.73 -5.61
C GLN A 183 -7.03 26.40 -5.53
N SER A 184 -7.66 25.27 -5.85
CA SER A 184 -6.97 23.99 -5.94
C SER A 184 -6.11 23.93 -7.20
N HIS A 185 -5.02 23.15 -7.15
CA HIS A 185 -4.16 22.87 -8.31
C HIS A 185 -4.96 22.42 -9.54
N LEU A 186 -4.74 23.07 -10.68
CA LEU A 186 -5.44 22.76 -11.93
C LEU A 186 -5.24 21.31 -12.34
N GLU A 187 -4.05 20.76 -12.13
CA GLU A 187 -3.71 19.37 -12.41
C GLU A 187 -4.64 18.40 -11.66
N LEU A 188 -4.90 18.66 -10.37
CA LEU A 188 -5.81 17.85 -9.58
C LEU A 188 -7.27 18.08 -9.99
N ARG A 189 -7.66 19.34 -10.24
CA ARG A 189 -9.02 19.69 -10.70
C ARG A 189 -9.37 19.05 -12.03
N SER A 190 -8.40 18.89 -12.93
CA SER A 190 -8.56 18.22 -14.23
C SER A 190 -8.53 16.70 -14.11
N TYR A 191 -7.81 16.15 -13.12
CA TYR A 191 -7.75 14.70 -12.91
C TYR A 191 -9.00 14.13 -12.23
N VAL A 192 -9.50 14.78 -11.18
CA VAL A 192 -10.62 14.28 -10.37
C VAL A 192 -11.91 13.97 -11.16
N PRO A 193 -12.29 14.71 -12.23
CA PRO A 193 -13.43 14.33 -13.07
C PRO A 193 -13.35 12.91 -13.66
N THR A 194 -12.15 12.41 -13.96
CA THR A 194 -11.95 11.01 -14.42
C THR A 194 -12.24 10.00 -13.32
N LEU A 195 -11.95 10.36 -12.06
CA LEU A 195 -12.27 9.55 -10.90
C LEU A 195 -13.77 9.54 -10.61
N LEU A 196 -14.42 10.71 -10.71
CA LEU A 196 -15.88 10.83 -10.61
C LEU A 196 -16.60 10.06 -11.72
N GLU A 197 -16.03 10.03 -12.92
CA GLU A 197 -16.51 9.18 -14.01
C GLU A 197 -16.44 7.70 -13.63
N ALA A 198 -15.30 7.22 -13.14
CA ALA A 198 -15.14 5.84 -12.69
C ALA A 198 -16.12 5.48 -11.56
N ILE A 199 -16.31 6.36 -10.58
CA ILE A 199 -17.33 6.21 -9.52
C ILE A 199 -18.72 6.08 -10.15
N SER A 200 -19.09 7.01 -11.03
CA SER A 200 -20.42 7.01 -11.65
C SER A 200 -20.67 5.75 -12.50
N PHE A 201 -19.63 5.21 -13.15
CA PHE A 201 -19.70 3.96 -13.90
C PHE A 201 -19.92 2.76 -12.96
N ASN A 202 -19.13 2.65 -11.89
CA ASN A 202 -19.29 1.58 -10.90
C ASN A 202 -20.70 1.61 -10.28
N LEU A 203 -21.21 2.81 -9.97
CA LEU A 203 -22.58 2.98 -9.51
C LEU A 203 -23.62 2.48 -10.51
N ILE A 204 -23.39 2.60 -11.82
CA ILE A 204 -24.31 2.06 -12.84
C ILE A 204 -24.33 0.54 -12.81
N VAL A 205 -23.16 -0.08 -12.68
CA VAL A 205 -23.02 -1.54 -12.62
C VAL A 205 -23.72 -2.09 -11.36
N GLU A 206 -23.52 -1.42 -10.23
CA GLU A 206 -23.98 -1.89 -8.91
C GLU A 206 -25.35 -1.36 -8.50
N LYS A 207 -25.96 -0.44 -9.25
CA LYS A 207 -27.22 0.25 -8.87
C LYS A 207 -28.34 -0.68 -8.41
N GLY A 208 -28.40 -1.92 -8.90
CA GLY A 208 -29.37 -2.93 -8.46
C GLY A 208 -29.26 -3.26 -6.97
N GLN A 209 -28.03 -3.31 -6.46
CA GLN A 209 -27.68 -3.68 -5.09
C GLN A 209 -27.74 -2.47 -4.12
N ILE A 210 -27.68 -1.24 -4.65
CA ILE A 210 -27.66 -0.03 -3.84
C ILE A 210 -29.10 0.35 -3.40
N PRO A 211 -29.34 0.57 -2.09
CA PRO A 211 -30.63 1.08 -1.60
C PRO A 211 -31.02 2.40 -2.27
N LYS A 212 -32.32 2.58 -2.58
CA LYS A 212 -32.83 3.75 -3.32
C LYS A 212 -32.41 5.08 -2.71
N HIS A 213 -32.50 5.22 -1.38
CA HIS A 213 -32.13 6.46 -0.69
C HIS A 213 -30.63 6.77 -0.83
N LYS A 214 -29.76 5.76 -0.69
CA LYS A 214 -28.30 5.90 -0.84
C LYS A 214 -27.93 6.23 -2.28
N LEU A 215 -28.57 5.58 -3.25
CA LEU A 215 -28.38 5.89 -4.67
C LEU A 215 -28.78 7.35 -4.97
N ASN A 216 -29.90 7.83 -4.41
CA ASN A 216 -30.31 9.22 -4.54
C ASN A 216 -29.26 10.18 -3.94
N GLN A 217 -28.76 9.92 -2.73
CA GLN A 217 -27.73 10.74 -2.10
C GLN A 217 -26.48 10.86 -2.99
N LEU A 218 -25.99 9.74 -3.53
CA LEU A 218 -24.83 9.73 -4.42
C LEU A 218 -25.05 10.49 -5.73
N ILE A 219 -26.25 10.36 -6.31
CA ILE A 219 -26.62 11.15 -7.49
C ILE A 219 -26.63 12.65 -7.17
N GLN A 220 -27.18 13.06 -6.01
CA GLN A 220 -27.17 14.47 -5.62
C GLN A 220 -25.75 14.99 -5.37
N ALA A 221 -24.88 14.19 -4.77
CA ALA A 221 -23.47 14.53 -4.56
C ALA A 221 -22.71 14.70 -5.89
N LEU A 222 -23.01 13.88 -6.91
CA LEU A 222 -22.37 13.97 -8.23
C LEU A 222 -22.84 15.17 -9.06
N LYS A 223 -24.12 15.55 -8.99
CA LYS A 223 -24.73 16.56 -9.87
C LYS A 223 -23.96 17.89 -10.01
N PRO A 224 -23.44 18.50 -8.92
CA PRO A 224 -22.78 19.80 -9.00
C PRO A 224 -21.56 19.80 -9.94
N VAL A 225 -20.93 18.65 -10.19
CA VAL A 225 -19.81 18.56 -11.14
C VAL A 225 -20.21 18.99 -12.55
N LEU A 226 -21.48 18.77 -12.93
CA LEU A 226 -21.99 19.08 -14.28
C LEU A 226 -22.34 20.54 -14.48
N GLU A 227 -22.35 21.32 -13.39
CA GLU A 227 -22.68 22.75 -13.34
C GLU A 227 -21.42 23.62 -13.30
N ILE A 228 -20.23 23.02 -13.25
CA ILE A 228 -18.95 23.73 -13.25
C ILE A 228 -18.78 24.45 -14.59
N GLN A 229 -18.67 25.79 -14.52
CA GLN A 229 -18.41 26.67 -15.65
C GLN A 229 -16.96 27.14 -15.58
N ASP A 230 -16.05 26.25 -15.96
CA ASP A 230 -14.62 26.52 -16.04
C ASP A 230 -14.12 26.03 -17.40
N GLU A 231 -13.69 26.96 -18.24
CA GLU A 231 -13.28 26.68 -19.62
C GLU A 231 -11.98 25.85 -19.69
N ASP A 232 -11.17 25.90 -18.62
CA ASP A 232 -9.92 25.13 -18.53
C ASP A 232 -10.17 23.68 -18.07
N LEU A 233 -11.39 23.34 -17.65
CA LEU A 233 -11.76 22.00 -17.19
C LEU A 233 -12.56 21.22 -18.22
N LEU A 234 -11.94 20.18 -18.77
CA LEU A 234 -12.58 19.22 -19.65
C LEU A 234 -13.18 18.05 -18.84
N LEU A 235 -14.49 18.08 -18.63
CA LEU A 235 -15.20 16.96 -18.01
C LEU A 235 -15.32 15.78 -18.99
N PRO A 236 -15.10 14.53 -18.54
CA PRO A 236 -15.35 13.36 -19.37
C PRO A 236 -16.80 13.33 -19.90
N PRO A 237 -17.04 13.18 -21.23
CA PRO A 237 -18.39 13.25 -21.80
C PRO A 237 -19.37 12.21 -21.22
N THR A 238 -18.83 11.05 -20.87
CA THR A 238 -19.48 9.91 -20.22
C THR A 238 -19.99 10.21 -18.82
N LEU A 239 -19.37 11.12 -18.06
CA LEU A 239 -19.80 11.46 -16.70
C LEU A 239 -21.24 11.98 -16.67
N ARG A 240 -21.59 12.88 -17.60
CA ARG A 240 -22.97 13.39 -17.74
C ARG A 240 -23.95 12.28 -18.10
N THR A 241 -23.57 11.43 -19.06
CA THR A 241 -24.37 10.27 -19.48
C THR A 241 -24.60 9.30 -18.32
N ASN A 242 -23.57 9.09 -17.49
CA ASN A 242 -23.65 8.20 -16.34
C ASN A 242 -24.63 8.72 -15.29
N ILE A 243 -24.50 10.00 -14.92
CA ILE A 243 -25.40 10.65 -13.95
C ILE A 243 -26.86 10.62 -14.44
N ASN A 244 -27.11 10.91 -15.72
CA ASN A 244 -28.46 10.84 -16.30
C ASN A 244 -29.04 9.41 -16.26
N THR A 245 -28.20 8.40 -16.55
CA THR A 245 -28.58 6.99 -16.48
C THR A 245 -28.95 6.55 -15.07
N LEU A 246 -28.18 7.01 -14.07
CA LEU A 246 -28.47 6.76 -12.66
C LEU A 246 -29.78 7.42 -12.22
N GLN A 247 -30.03 8.66 -12.64
CA GLN A 247 -31.29 9.38 -12.37
C GLN A 247 -32.51 8.66 -12.96
N ALA A 248 -32.45 8.23 -14.23
CA ALA A 248 -33.52 7.46 -14.86
C ALA A 248 -33.74 6.11 -14.16
N SER A 249 -32.67 5.47 -13.68
CA SER A 249 -32.77 4.23 -12.92
C SER A 249 -33.42 4.43 -11.55
N LEU A 250 -33.14 5.55 -10.87
CA LEU A 250 -33.74 5.91 -9.59
C LEU A 250 -35.26 6.11 -9.72
N GLN A 251 -35.72 6.72 -10.80
CA GLN A 251 -37.14 6.91 -11.11
C GLN A 251 -37.88 5.59 -11.36
N LYS A 252 -37.19 4.57 -11.92
CA LYS A 252 -37.77 3.24 -12.18
C LYS A 252 -37.83 2.32 -10.95
N LYS A 253 -37.06 2.60 -9.88
CA LYS A 253 -37.13 1.87 -8.60
C LYS A 253 -38.36 2.27 -7.76
N ILE A 254 -39.53 2.48 -8.38
CA ILE A 254 -40.80 2.76 -7.69
C ILE A 254 -41.57 1.45 -7.55
#